data_AF-A0A5N7ZSY3-F1
#
_entry.id   AF-A0A5N7ZSY3-F1
#
_cell.length_a   1.000
_cell.length_b   1.000
_cell.length_c   1.000
_cell.angle_alpha   90.00
_cell.angle_beta   90.00
_cell.angle_gamma   90.00
#
_symmetry.space_group_name_H-M   'P 1'
#
loop_
_entity.id
_entity.type
_entity.pdbx_description
1 polymer ?
#
loop_
_entity_poly.entity_id
_entity_poly.type
_entity_poly.pdbx_seq_one_letter_code
_entity_poly.pdbx_strand_id
1 'polypeptide(L)'
;MTMKSQEANRQRIGRISRRFAGVCSALMVGAPVLVAVYWLTLDLAELNAAWMEGVAGVTSFPPWLRGVCLALSLVLAWPLVLGLVHLRRLFRLYAAGAMFGERNVAALRGFGLSLALFAVGQLIYTPIMALTISSGNPPGQRVISVGIDAGMALAAVAGGVLMVIAWVMDEARKIDEDQQFTV
;
A
#
# COMPACT_ATOMS: atom_id res chain seq x y z
N MET A 1 -13.29 -26.49 27.74
CA MET A 1 -13.48 -25.08 27.31
C MET A 1 -14.96 -24.75 27.42
N THR A 2 -15.37 -23.73 28.17
CA THR A 2 -16.78 -23.46 28.46
C THR A 2 -17.42 -22.60 27.37
N MET A 3 -18.71 -22.77 27.08
CA MET A 3 -19.42 -22.00 26.04
C MET A 3 -19.26 -20.47 26.21
N LYS A 4 -19.21 -19.98 27.46
CA LYS A 4 -18.95 -18.57 27.78
C LYS A 4 -17.59 -18.06 27.26
N SER A 5 -16.53 -18.88 27.27
CA SER A 5 -15.21 -18.47 26.77
C SER A 5 -15.20 -18.34 25.24
N GLN A 6 -15.99 -19.16 24.54
CA GLN A 6 -16.13 -19.12 23.08
C GLN A 6 -16.90 -17.87 22.63
N GLU A 7 -17.99 -17.52 23.31
CA GLU A 7 -18.77 -16.30 23.03
C GLU A 7 -17.97 -15.02 23.30
N ALA A 8 -17.26 -14.95 24.43
CA ALA A 8 -16.41 -13.81 24.76
C ALA A 8 -15.29 -13.60 23.73
N ASN A 9 -14.67 -14.70 23.26
CA ASN A 9 -13.66 -14.63 22.20
C ASN A 9 -14.24 -14.16 20.86
N ARG A 10 -15.40 -14.68 20.43
CA ARG A 10 -16.08 -14.20 19.20
C ARG A 10 -16.42 -12.71 19.26
N GLN A 11 -16.94 -12.23 20.39
CA GLN A 11 -17.25 -10.81 20.58
C GLN A 11 -15.99 -9.93 20.56
N ARG A 12 -14.91 -10.40 21.19
CA ARG A 12 -13.61 -9.69 21.21
C ARG A 12 -13.03 -9.57 19.80
N ILE A 13 -13.02 -10.66 19.04
CA ILE A 13 -12.59 -10.67 17.63
C ILE A 13 -13.43 -9.68 16.82
N GLY A 14 -14.76 -9.74 16.94
CA GLY A 14 -15.63 -8.83 16.19
C GLY A 14 -15.40 -7.35 16.51
N ARG A 15 -15.12 -7.00 17.78
CA ARG A 15 -14.81 -5.62 18.18
C ARG A 15 -13.46 -5.16 17.63
N ILE A 16 -12.44 -6.01 17.72
CA ILE A 16 -11.09 -5.70 17.21
C ILE A 16 -11.14 -5.53 15.70
N SER A 17 -11.74 -6.46 14.96
CA SER A 17 -11.83 -6.38 13.50
C SER A 17 -12.59 -5.14 13.03
N ARG A 18 -13.66 -4.72 13.73
CA ARG A 18 -14.34 -3.44 13.42
C ARG A 18 -13.44 -2.22 13.62
N ARG A 19 -12.63 -2.19 14.67
CA ARG A 19 -11.67 -1.09 14.90
C ARG A 19 -10.63 -1.05 13.79
N PHE A 20 -10.05 -2.19 13.42
CA PHE A 20 -9.10 -2.27 12.32
C PHE A 20 -9.71 -1.86 10.97
N ALA A 21 -10.97 -2.24 10.68
CA ALA A 21 -11.69 -1.75 9.50
C ALA A 21 -11.88 -0.22 9.53
N GLY A 22 -12.15 0.36 10.71
CA GLY A 22 -12.21 1.81 10.91
C GLY A 22 -10.88 2.48 10.65
N VAL A 23 -9.78 1.92 11.17
CA VAL A 23 -8.41 2.40 10.93
C VAL A 23 -8.06 2.36 9.44
N CYS A 24 -8.33 1.25 8.74
CA CYS A 24 -8.11 1.19 7.29
C CYS A 24 -8.91 2.28 6.55
N SER A 25 -10.17 2.52 6.96
CA SER A 25 -11.01 3.56 6.35
C SER A 25 -10.44 4.96 6.58
N ALA A 26 -9.96 5.23 7.79
CA ALA A 26 -9.30 6.50 8.12
C ALA A 26 -8.01 6.67 7.30
N LEU A 27 -7.19 5.62 7.19
CA LEU A 27 -5.95 5.65 6.40
C LEU A 27 -6.20 5.84 4.90
N MET A 28 -7.30 5.33 4.35
CA MET A 28 -7.63 5.53 2.93
C MET A 28 -7.79 7.02 2.57
N VAL A 29 -8.27 7.84 3.49
CA VAL A 29 -8.41 9.30 3.30
C VAL A 29 -7.21 10.04 3.88
N GLY A 30 -6.72 9.61 5.04
CA GLY A 30 -5.59 10.22 5.72
C GLY A 30 -4.30 10.12 4.90
N ALA A 31 -4.01 8.98 4.27
CA ALA A 31 -2.79 8.81 3.48
C ALA A 31 -2.66 9.81 2.31
N PRO A 32 -3.64 9.98 1.40
CA PRO A 32 -3.52 10.97 0.33
C PRO A 32 -3.51 12.40 0.86
N VAL A 33 -4.22 12.70 1.96
CA VAL A 33 -4.15 14.02 2.61
C VAL A 33 -2.75 14.29 3.15
N LEU A 34 -2.12 13.30 3.81
CA LEU A 34 -0.75 13.44 4.31
C LEU A 34 0.25 13.63 3.17
N VAL A 35 0.09 12.92 2.05
CA VAL A 35 0.92 13.11 0.85
C VAL A 35 0.73 14.52 0.27
N ALA A 36 -0.51 15.01 0.21
CA ALA A 36 -0.79 16.36 -0.25
C ALA A 36 -0.15 17.42 0.67
N VAL A 37 -0.34 17.29 1.99
CA VAL A 37 0.29 18.18 2.97
C VAL A 37 1.81 18.14 2.84
N TYR A 38 2.41 16.95 2.78
CA TYR A 38 3.84 16.77 2.60
C TYR A 38 4.35 17.56 1.39
N TRP A 39 3.75 17.36 0.21
CA TRP A 39 4.16 18.10 -0.99
C TRP A 39 3.92 19.60 -0.87
N LEU A 40 2.85 20.05 -0.23
CA LEU A 40 2.54 21.48 -0.05
C LEU A 40 3.47 22.19 0.94
N THR A 41 4.06 21.47 1.89
CA THR A 41 4.98 22.03 2.89
C THR A 41 6.45 21.83 2.54
N LEU A 42 6.78 20.82 1.71
CA LEU A 42 8.15 20.43 1.38
C LEU A 42 8.89 21.49 0.56
N ASP A 43 10.08 21.90 1.00
CA ASP A 43 10.95 22.73 0.17
C ASP A 43 11.58 21.89 -0.96
N LEU A 44 11.26 22.26 -2.21
CA LEU A 44 11.80 21.61 -3.40
C LEU A 44 13.31 21.78 -3.52
N ALA A 45 13.88 22.88 -3.01
CA ALA A 45 15.31 23.12 -3.03
C ALA A 45 16.05 22.17 -2.07
N GLU A 46 15.50 21.94 -0.87
CA GLU A 46 16.04 20.96 0.07
C GLU A 46 15.95 19.53 -0.48
N LEU A 47 14.81 19.16 -1.07
CA LEU A 47 14.63 17.85 -1.70
C LEU A 47 15.62 17.64 -2.85
N ASN A 48 15.77 18.64 -3.73
CA ASN A 48 16.71 18.59 -4.84
C ASN A 48 18.16 18.44 -4.36
N ALA A 49 18.56 19.18 -3.33
CA ALA A 49 19.88 19.06 -2.72
C ALA A 49 20.12 17.66 -2.10
N ALA A 50 19.10 17.09 -1.45
CA ALA A 50 19.18 15.75 -0.87
C ALA A 50 19.25 14.63 -1.92
N TRP A 51 18.59 14.80 -3.07
CA TRP A 51 18.51 13.77 -4.12
C TRP A 51 19.59 13.91 -5.19
N MET A 52 20.17 15.10 -5.36
CA MET A 52 21.14 15.42 -6.41
C MET A 52 22.41 16.02 -5.81
N GLU A 53 23.15 15.16 -5.10
CA GLU A 53 24.46 15.50 -4.55
C GLU A 53 25.39 16.01 -5.67
N GLY A 54 25.89 17.25 -5.54
CA GLY A 54 26.78 17.88 -6.53
C GLY A 54 26.10 18.83 -7.54
N VAL A 55 24.77 18.97 -7.54
CA VAL A 55 24.08 19.99 -8.37
C VAL A 55 23.97 21.31 -7.59
N ALA A 56 24.78 22.30 -7.97
CA ALA A 56 24.82 23.60 -7.28
C ALA A 56 23.59 24.49 -7.59
N GLY A 57 22.94 24.98 -6.53
CA GLY A 57 22.37 26.34 -6.52
C GLY A 57 21.00 26.57 -7.17
N VAL A 58 20.21 25.54 -7.47
CA VAL A 58 18.83 25.74 -7.96
C VAL A 58 17.91 26.05 -6.78
N THR A 59 17.61 27.34 -6.58
CA THR A 59 16.78 27.84 -5.47
C THR A 59 15.36 28.20 -5.89
N SER A 60 15.07 28.22 -7.20
CA SER A 60 13.76 28.57 -7.73
C SER A 60 13.23 27.45 -8.63
N PHE A 61 12.12 26.86 -8.21
CA PHE A 61 11.39 25.86 -8.98
C PHE A 61 10.04 26.43 -9.41
N PRO A 62 9.57 26.11 -10.62
CA PRO A 62 8.29 26.62 -11.08
C PRO A 62 7.13 25.96 -10.29
N PRO A 63 6.07 26.69 -9.93
CA PRO A 63 4.97 26.16 -9.11
C PRO A 63 4.26 24.94 -9.70
N TRP A 64 4.22 24.82 -11.03
CA TRP A 64 3.60 23.67 -11.71
C TRP A 64 4.33 22.35 -11.40
N LEU A 65 5.64 22.40 -11.14
CA LEU A 65 6.45 21.21 -10.85
C LEU A 65 5.93 20.50 -9.59
N ARG A 66 5.56 21.28 -8.57
CA ARG A 66 4.98 20.78 -7.33
C ARG A 66 3.68 20.03 -7.57
N GLY A 67 2.83 20.56 -8.45
CA GLY A 67 1.57 19.92 -8.85
C GLY A 67 1.80 18.59 -9.57
N VAL A 68 2.80 18.53 -10.46
CA VAL A 68 3.17 17.30 -11.18
C VAL A 68 3.74 16.25 -10.23
N CYS A 69 4.65 16.63 -9.33
CA CYS A 69 5.20 15.73 -8.32
C CYS A 69 4.12 15.18 -7.38
N LEU A 70 3.22 16.04 -6.90
CA LEU A 70 2.06 15.63 -6.10
C LEU A 70 1.18 14.62 -6.86
N ALA A 71 0.83 14.94 -8.10
CA ALA A 71 0.01 14.07 -8.93
C ALA A 71 0.69 12.71 -9.14
N LEU A 72 1.99 12.70 -9.44
CA LEU A 72 2.76 11.48 -9.62
C LEU A 72 2.82 10.64 -8.33
N SER A 73 3.04 11.25 -7.17
CA SER A 73 3.01 10.55 -5.88
C SER A 73 1.64 9.95 -5.57
N LEU A 74 0.55 10.68 -5.82
CA LEU A 74 -0.80 10.16 -5.59
C LEU A 74 -1.14 9.02 -6.56
N VAL A 75 -0.80 9.17 -7.84
CA VAL A 75 -1.04 8.16 -8.86
C VAL A 75 -0.24 6.91 -8.55
N LEU A 76 1.05 7.00 -8.19
CA LEU A 76 1.86 5.80 -7.93
C LEU A 76 1.62 5.18 -6.54
N ALA A 77 1.11 5.95 -5.57
CA ALA A 77 0.70 5.43 -4.26
C ALA A 77 -0.70 4.77 -4.26
N TRP A 78 -1.47 4.87 -5.35
CA TRP A 78 -2.81 4.31 -5.46
C TRP A 78 -2.94 2.81 -5.07
N PRO A 79 -1.95 1.91 -5.33
CA PRO A 79 -2.10 0.51 -4.98
C PRO A 79 -2.17 0.30 -3.46
N LEU A 80 -1.55 1.18 -2.65
CA LEU A 80 -1.69 1.10 -1.20
C LEU A 80 -3.14 1.37 -0.75
N VAL A 81 -3.82 2.32 -1.40
CA VAL A 81 -5.23 2.59 -1.12
C VAL A 81 -6.10 1.39 -1.48
N LEU A 82 -5.84 0.73 -2.61
CA LEU A 82 -6.49 -0.54 -2.94
C LEU A 82 -6.22 -1.61 -1.89
N GLY A 83 -4.97 -1.72 -1.42
CA GLY A 83 -4.60 -2.64 -0.36
C GLY A 83 -5.42 -2.41 0.90
N LEU A 84 -5.61 -1.15 1.30
CA LEU A 84 -6.47 -0.78 2.44
C LEU A 84 -7.94 -1.12 2.21
N VAL A 85 -8.46 -1.01 0.98
CA VAL A 85 -9.83 -1.44 0.64
C VAL A 85 -10.00 -2.94 0.85
N HIS A 86 -9.06 -3.74 0.35
CA HIS A 86 -9.06 -5.19 0.52
C HIS A 86 -8.94 -5.58 1.99
N LEU A 87 -8.04 -4.94 2.73
CA LEU A 87 -7.83 -5.19 4.15
C LEU A 87 -9.05 -4.79 4.99
N ARG A 88 -9.68 -3.66 4.68
CA ARG A 88 -10.96 -3.24 5.28
C ARG A 88 -12.05 -4.29 5.04
N ARG A 89 -12.16 -4.80 3.81
CA ARG A 89 -13.13 -5.85 3.46
C ARG A 89 -12.88 -7.12 4.28
N LEU A 90 -11.62 -7.55 4.38
CA LEU A 90 -11.21 -8.71 5.18
C LEU A 90 -11.62 -8.55 6.65
N PHE A 91 -11.30 -7.41 7.27
CA PHE A 91 -11.68 -7.15 8.66
C PHE A 91 -13.20 -7.06 8.86
N ARG A 92 -13.95 -6.55 7.89
CA ARG A 92 -15.43 -6.56 7.97
C ARG A 92 -15.99 -7.97 7.92
N LEU A 93 -15.40 -8.86 7.12
CA LEU A 93 -15.81 -10.27 7.05
C LEU A 93 -15.51 -11.00 8.36
N TYR A 94 -14.32 -10.78 8.94
CA TYR A 94 -13.99 -11.30 10.28
C TYR A 94 -14.92 -10.77 11.37
N ALA A 95 -15.31 -9.50 11.30
CA ALA A 95 -16.29 -8.94 12.23
C ALA A 95 -17.67 -9.58 12.13
N ALA A 96 -18.05 -10.07 10.95
CA ALA A 96 -19.29 -10.78 10.70
C ALA A 96 -19.22 -12.28 11.06
N GLY A 97 -18.06 -12.78 11.54
CA GLY A 97 -17.86 -14.19 11.88
C GLY A 97 -17.55 -15.09 10.69
N ALA A 98 -17.48 -14.55 9.47
CA ALA A 98 -17.07 -15.28 8.28
C ALA A 98 -15.53 -15.32 8.25
N MET A 99 -14.93 -16.35 8.84
CA MET A 99 -13.47 -16.50 8.95
C MET A 99 -12.86 -17.32 7.80
N PHE A 100 -13.59 -18.28 7.25
CA PHE A 100 -13.11 -19.19 6.20
C PHE A 100 -14.14 -19.22 5.07
N GLY A 101 -13.85 -18.49 4.01
CA GLY A 101 -14.71 -18.45 2.84
C GLY A 101 -14.01 -17.77 1.68
N GLU A 102 -14.48 -18.04 0.48
CA GLU A 102 -13.92 -17.53 -0.78
C GLU A 102 -13.70 -16.00 -0.75
N ARG A 103 -14.63 -15.26 -0.12
CA ARG A 103 -14.55 -13.80 0.00
C ARG A 103 -13.35 -13.33 0.83
N ASN A 104 -12.92 -14.10 1.83
CA ASN A 104 -11.72 -13.77 2.62
C ASN A 104 -10.46 -14.04 1.83
N VAL A 105 -10.40 -15.19 1.17
CA VAL A 105 -9.29 -15.55 0.28
C VAL A 105 -9.11 -14.49 -0.80
N ALA A 106 -10.19 -14.07 -1.46
CA ALA A 106 -10.16 -13.02 -2.47
C ALA A 106 -9.70 -11.67 -1.91
N ALA A 107 -10.13 -11.31 -0.69
CA ALA A 107 -9.67 -10.08 -0.04
C ALA A 107 -8.18 -10.15 0.32
N LEU A 108 -7.70 -11.28 0.84
CA LEU A 108 -6.28 -11.48 1.17
C LEU A 108 -5.40 -11.47 -0.08
N ARG A 109 -5.82 -12.15 -1.14
CA ARG A 109 -5.15 -12.15 -2.45
C ARG A 109 -5.10 -10.75 -3.04
N GLY A 110 -6.19 -10.00 -2.98
CA GLY A 110 -6.25 -8.61 -3.45
C GLY A 110 -5.31 -7.69 -2.67
N PHE A 111 -5.19 -7.89 -1.35
CA PHE A 111 -4.21 -7.15 -0.54
C PHE A 111 -2.76 -7.49 -0.94
N GLY A 112 -2.44 -8.78 -1.10
CA GLY A 112 -1.11 -9.20 -1.57
C GLY A 112 -0.76 -8.64 -2.96
N LEU A 113 -1.70 -8.70 -3.90
CA LEU A 113 -1.53 -8.12 -5.24
C LEU A 113 -1.30 -6.60 -5.18
N SER A 114 -2.02 -5.90 -4.30
CA SER A 114 -1.86 -4.46 -4.11
C SER A 114 -0.46 -4.09 -3.64
N LEU A 115 0.15 -4.90 -2.74
CA LEU A 115 1.54 -4.70 -2.31
C LEU A 115 2.55 -5.02 -3.43
N ALA A 116 2.31 -6.05 -4.22
CA ALA A 116 3.15 -6.36 -5.38
C ALA A 116 3.11 -5.21 -6.42
N LEU A 117 1.91 -4.70 -6.73
CA LEU A 117 1.74 -3.53 -7.60
C LEU A 117 2.41 -2.29 -7.03
N PHE A 118 2.34 -2.07 -5.71
CA PHE A 118 3.05 -0.98 -5.06
C PHE A 118 4.57 -1.09 -5.21
N ALA A 119 5.14 -2.28 -5.01
CA ALA A 119 6.57 -2.51 -5.18
C ALA A 119 7.04 -2.23 -6.62
N VAL A 120 6.27 -2.69 -7.62
CA VAL A 120 6.54 -2.36 -9.04
C VAL A 120 6.40 -0.87 -9.29
N GLY A 121 5.38 -0.23 -8.70
CA GLY A 121 5.18 1.21 -8.76
C GLY A 121 6.38 1.99 -8.22
N GLN A 122 6.99 1.54 -7.11
CA GLN A 122 8.17 2.19 -6.52
C GLN A 122 9.40 2.15 -7.44
N LEU A 123 9.61 1.05 -8.16
CA LEU A 123 10.70 0.92 -9.12
C LEU A 123 10.61 1.98 -10.24
N ILE A 124 9.38 2.33 -10.65
CA ILE A 124 9.11 3.32 -11.69
C ILE A 124 9.04 4.74 -11.07
N TYR A 125 8.60 4.86 -9.83
CA TYR A 125 8.45 6.13 -9.12
C TYR A 125 9.76 6.89 -9.00
N THR A 126 10.81 6.25 -8.49
CA THR A 126 12.11 6.86 -8.26
C THR A 126 12.69 7.53 -9.51
N PRO A 127 12.84 6.86 -10.66
CA PRO A 127 13.40 7.48 -11.86
C PRO A 127 12.50 8.56 -12.46
N ILE A 128 11.16 8.38 -12.47
CA ILE A 128 10.26 9.41 -13.00
C ILE A 128 10.28 10.65 -12.10
N MET A 129 10.27 10.46 -10.78
CA MET A 129 10.33 11.57 -9.83
C MET A 129 11.66 12.32 -9.94
N ALA A 130 12.77 11.59 -10.03
CA ALA A 130 14.09 12.18 -10.26
C ALA A 130 14.12 13.01 -11.55
N LEU A 131 13.64 12.45 -12.67
CA LEU A 131 13.53 13.16 -13.95
C LEU A 131 12.64 14.40 -13.86
N THR A 132 11.53 14.31 -13.15
CA THR A 132 10.58 15.41 -12.98
C THR A 132 11.26 16.56 -12.23
N ILE A 133 11.83 16.31 -11.05
CA ILE A 133 12.51 17.34 -10.26
C ILE A 133 13.70 17.92 -11.06
N SER A 134 14.49 17.05 -11.69
CA SER A 134 15.65 17.38 -12.52
C SER A 134 15.29 18.23 -13.75
N SER A 135 14.06 18.14 -14.27
CA SER A 135 13.58 19.00 -15.36
C SER A 135 13.50 20.48 -14.97
N GLY A 136 13.43 20.78 -13.67
CA GLY A 136 13.54 22.14 -13.13
C GLY A 136 14.96 22.71 -13.14
N ASN A 137 15.99 21.87 -13.35
CA ASN A 137 17.38 22.29 -13.35
C ASN A 137 17.81 22.87 -14.72
N PRO A 138 18.81 23.76 -14.74
CA PRO A 138 19.40 24.28 -15.97
C PRO A 138 19.94 23.18 -16.91
N PRO A 139 20.03 23.46 -18.23
CA PRO A 139 20.66 22.55 -19.18
C PRO A 139 22.07 22.13 -18.73
N GLY A 140 22.37 20.83 -18.73
CA GLY A 140 23.65 20.28 -18.26
C GLY A 140 23.69 19.84 -16.80
N GLN A 141 22.66 20.13 -16.01
CA GLN A 141 22.52 19.71 -14.60
C GLN A 141 21.38 18.71 -14.37
N ARG A 142 20.97 18.01 -15.43
CA ARG A 142 19.90 17.01 -15.37
C ARG A 142 20.47 15.66 -14.97
N VAL A 143 20.10 15.20 -13.78
CA VAL A 143 20.50 13.90 -13.23
C VAL A 143 19.32 12.92 -13.26
N ILE A 144 19.62 11.63 -13.46
CA ILE A 144 18.68 10.53 -13.30
C ILE A 144 19.22 9.65 -12.17
N SER A 145 18.38 9.36 -11.18
CA SER A 145 18.69 8.39 -10.13
C SER A 145 17.80 7.17 -10.28
N VAL A 146 18.40 5.99 -10.19
CA VAL A 146 17.71 4.71 -10.12
C VAL A 146 18.19 4.02 -8.85
N GLY A 147 17.25 3.64 -8.00
CA GLY A 147 17.57 3.03 -6.72
C GLY A 147 16.53 1.99 -6.34
N ILE A 148 17.01 0.92 -5.71
CA ILE A 148 16.18 -0.07 -5.03
C ILE A 148 16.21 0.27 -3.55
N ASP A 149 15.04 0.48 -2.95
CA ASP A 149 14.89 0.79 -1.54
C ASP A 149 14.44 -0.45 -0.75
N ALA A 150 14.77 -0.50 0.54
CA ALA A 150 14.38 -1.64 1.37
C ALA A 150 12.85 -1.78 1.51
N GLY A 151 12.12 -0.68 1.42
CA GLY A 151 10.66 -0.65 1.47
C GLY A 151 10.02 -1.32 0.25
N MET A 152 10.51 -1.06 -0.97
CA MET A 152 10.03 -1.78 -2.16
C MET A 152 10.28 -3.28 -2.06
N ALA A 153 11.45 -3.69 -1.58
CA ALA A 153 11.79 -5.11 -1.42
C ALA A 153 10.89 -5.78 -0.37
N LEU A 154 10.68 -5.13 0.77
CA LEU A 154 9.80 -5.63 1.83
C LEU A 154 8.34 -5.73 1.35
N ALA A 155 7.85 -4.74 0.60
CA ALA A 155 6.50 -4.77 0.04
C ALA A 155 6.33 -5.92 -0.98
N ALA A 156 7.33 -6.15 -1.84
CA ALA A 156 7.31 -7.26 -2.80
C ALA A 156 7.27 -8.62 -2.09
N VAL A 157 8.13 -8.81 -1.09
CA VAL A 157 8.17 -10.05 -0.29
C VAL A 157 6.86 -10.24 0.47
N ALA A 158 6.36 -9.20 1.15
CA ALA A 158 5.09 -9.27 1.86
C ALA A 158 3.93 -9.61 0.92
N GLY A 159 3.86 -8.97 -0.25
CA GLY A 159 2.88 -9.28 -1.29
C GLY A 159 2.94 -10.74 -1.74
N GLY A 160 4.15 -11.24 -2.05
CA GLY A 160 4.36 -12.63 -2.45
C GLY A 160 3.95 -13.63 -1.38
N VAL A 161 4.35 -13.41 -0.12
CA VAL A 161 3.96 -14.26 1.01
C VAL A 161 2.44 -14.27 1.18
N LEU A 162 1.79 -13.12 1.14
CA LEU A 162 0.33 -13.03 1.25
C LEU A 162 -0.40 -13.75 0.11
N MET A 163 0.16 -13.72 -1.11
CA MET A 163 -0.38 -14.47 -2.24
C MET A 163 -0.26 -15.98 -2.03
N VAL A 164 0.87 -16.46 -1.51
CA VAL A 164 1.06 -17.88 -1.17
C VAL A 164 0.07 -18.30 -0.08
N ILE A 165 -0.07 -17.50 0.98
CA ILE A 165 -1.04 -17.78 2.05
C ILE A 165 -2.46 -17.83 1.48
N ALA A 166 -2.84 -16.87 0.63
CA ALA A 166 -4.16 -16.87 0.01
C ALA A 166 -4.39 -18.12 -0.86
N TRP A 167 -3.37 -18.58 -1.59
CA TRP A 167 -3.47 -19.81 -2.38
C TRP A 167 -3.65 -21.05 -1.50
N VAL A 168 -2.85 -21.19 -0.44
CA VAL A 168 -2.98 -22.30 0.52
C VAL A 168 -4.35 -22.29 1.21
N MET A 169 -4.86 -21.11 1.57
CA MET A 169 -6.20 -20.98 2.16
C MET A 169 -7.31 -21.35 1.17
N ASP A 170 -7.16 -21.05 -0.11
CA ASP A 170 -8.13 -21.45 -1.14
C ASP A 170 -8.14 -22.97 -1.32
N GLU A 171 -6.97 -23.60 -1.29
CA GLU A 171 -6.85 -25.05 -1.42
C GLU A 171 -7.46 -25.78 -0.23
N ALA A 172 -7.18 -25.30 0.99
CA ALA A 172 -7.79 -25.83 2.21
C ALA A 172 -9.32 -25.74 2.18
N ARG A 173 -9.87 -24.65 1.62
CA ARG A 173 -11.32 -24.49 1.45
C ARG A 173 -11.91 -25.50 0.47
N LYS A 174 -11.27 -25.74 -0.68
CA LYS A 174 -11.75 -26.71 -1.69
C LYS A 174 -11.79 -28.13 -1.12
N ILE A 175 -10.76 -28.51 -0.36
CA ILE A 175 -10.72 -29.83 0.29
C ILE A 175 -11.89 -30.00 1.28
N ASP A 176 -12.21 -28.98 2.07
CA ASP A 176 -13.34 -29.00 3.01
C ASP A 176 -14.69 -29.09 2.27
N GLU A 177 -14.82 -28.40 1.14
CA GLU A 177 -16.01 -28.48 0.28
C GLU A 177 -16.18 -29.91 -0.29
N ASP A 178 -15.12 -30.53 -0.82
CA ASP A 178 -15.17 -31.89 -1.40
C ASP A 178 -15.52 -32.96 -0.34
N GLN A 179 -15.05 -32.79 0.91
CA GLN A 179 -15.39 -33.70 2.01
C GLN A 179 -16.87 -33.63 2.41
N GLN A 180 -17.55 -32.51 2.19
CA GLN A 180 -18.98 -32.37 2.50
C GLN A 180 -19.88 -33.07 1.47
N PHE A 181 -19.38 -33.38 0.26
CA PHE A 181 -20.15 -34.02 -0.81
C PHE A 181 -19.88 -35.53 -0.98
N THR A 182 -19.02 -36.13 -0.14
CA THR A 182 -18.66 -37.56 -0.21
C THR A 182 -19.35 -38.39 0.90
N VAL A 183 -20.66 -38.19 1.13
CA VAL A 183 -21.48 -39.05 2.00
C VAL A 183 -22.19 -40.12 1.19
#